data_AF-A0A8T4HUJ0-F1
#
_entry.id   AF-A0A8T4HUJ0-F1
#
_cell.length_a   1.000
_cell.length_b   1.000
_cell.length_c   1.000
_cell.angle_alpha   90.00
_cell.angle_beta   90.00
_cell.angle_gamma   90.00
#
_symmetry.space_group_name_H-M   'P 1'
#
loop_
_entity.id
_entity.type
_entity.pdbx_description
1 polymer ?
#
loop_
_entity_poly.entity_id
_entity_poly.type
_entity_poly.pdbx_seq_one_letter_code
_entity_poly.pdbx_strand_id
1 'polypeptide(L)'
;MTSQPQPYRPAAAHGPPASEPRTPEGRACPASGGGGTAPGPVPLMGPRFHTDLEAVYRDMRRDHGPVVPVTLPGDVPAWLVIGYRELYQVTADPVLFPRDQGLWNQWDTLPEDWPLRPMIGTRQPSVYFTVGEEHRRHLAMIQYALENVDGIGLRRTTEEMADRLIDSFCAAGETEIVSAYAKPLTLLTLARILGFPDSDGPELIRSLTDMADGGPDALAGFEHALALMSRLVARKQTAPGPDVLSAMLAHPEEFTDEAYVLNLMALTSAGFLPTADWIGNSVRLMLTDDRFAVSLTGGRHSIPEAMNEVLWEDTPTQILAGRWAARDTRLGGHTIARGDMLLLGLAGANGDPAAHTPHSANG
;
A
#
# COMPACT_ATOMS: atom_id res chain seq x y z
N MET A 1 14.86 -51.60 11.55
CA MET A 1 16.20 -50.97 11.50
C MET A 1 16.15 -49.94 10.38
N THR A 2 15.39 -48.85 10.44
CA THR A 2 15.34 -47.74 11.41
C THR A 2 16.71 -47.09 11.61
N SER A 3 16.94 -45.97 10.93
CA SER A 3 17.90 -44.96 11.34
C SER A 3 17.25 -43.60 11.12
N GLN A 4 16.89 -42.93 12.21
CA GLN A 4 16.41 -41.56 12.25
C GLN A 4 17.62 -40.60 12.34
N PRO A 5 17.55 -39.38 11.77
CA PRO A 5 18.48 -38.31 12.10
C PRO A 5 18.09 -37.60 13.40
N GLN A 6 19.08 -37.34 14.26
CA GLN A 6 18.94 -36.59 15.51
C GLN A 6 18.68 -35.09 15.28
N PRO A 7 17.92 -34.41 16.16
CA PRO A 7 17.71 -32.97 16.10
C PRO A 7 18.88 -32.18 16.70
N TYR A 8 19.24 -31.09 16.02
CA TYR A 8 20.20 -30.08 16.45
C TYR A 8 19.71 -29.36 17.71
N ARG A 9 20.59 -29.24 18.73
CA ARG A 9 20.37 -28.48 19.97
C ARG A 9 21.15 -27.15 19.91
N PRO A 10 20.55 -26.02 20.35
CA PRO A 10 21.26 -24.75 20.43
C PRO A 10 22.20 -24.73 21.65
N ALA A 11 23.41 -24.21 21.46
CA ALA A 11 24.36 -24.01 22.53
C ALA A 11 24.03 -22.72 23.30
N ALA A 12 23.79 -22.85 24.61
CA ALA A 12 23.86 -21.76 25.56
C ALA A 12 25.33 -21.45 25.87
N ALA A 13 25.71 -20.18 25.87
CA ALA A 13 26.98 -19.72 26.44
C ALA A 13 26.76 -18.42 27.22
N HIS A 14 26.97 -18.51 28.53
CA HIS A 14 27.04 -17.41 29.47
C HIS A 14 28.45 -16.83 29.55
N GLY A 15 28.53 -15.50 29.68
CA GLY A 15 29.56 -14.74 30.42
C GLY A 15 30.17 -13.55 29.64
N PRO A 16 30.73 -12.51 30.30
CA PRO A 16 30.53 -11.91 31.63
C PRO A 16 30.18 -10.38 31.51
N PRO A 17 30.14 -9.54 32.57
CA PRO A 17 29.35 -8.29 32.58
C PRO A 17 30.06 -7.04 32.00
N ALA A 18 29.20 -6.05 31.74
CA ALA A 18 29.37 -4.75 31.11
C ALA A 18 30.67 -3.96 31.36
N SER A 19 31.13 -3.30 30.29
CA SER A 19 31.98 -2.10 30.33
C SER A 19 31.30 -0.97 29.54
N GLU A 20 31.25 0.22 30.14
CA GLU A 20 30.58 1.44 29.68
C GLU A 20 30.95 1.88 28.23
N PRO A 21 30.03 2.55 27.51
CA PRO A 21 30.22 2.90 26.10
C PRO A 21 31.13 4.13 25.93
N ARG A 22 32.13 4.01 25.05
CA ARG A 22 32.84 5.17 24.48
C ARG A 22 32.06 5.67 23.26
N THR A 23 31.56 6.90 23.35
CA THR A 23 30.98 7.68 22.26
C THR A 23 31.98 7.89 21.13
N PRO A 24 31.62 7.63 19.86
CA PRO A 24 32.27 8.25 18.72
C PRO A 24 31.68 9.65 18.51
N GLU A 25 32.54 10.66 18.54
CA GLU A 25 32.22 12.02 18.12
C GLU A 25 31.90 12.06 16.61
N GLY A 26 30.81 12.75 16.22
CA GLY A 26 30.76 13.49 14.96
C GLY A 26 29.88 12.96 13.82
N ARG A 27 28.57 13.23 13.89
CA ARG A 27 27.83 13.96 12.84
C ARG A 27 26.53 14.53 13.43
N ALA A 28 26.58 15.82 13.77
CA ALA A 28 25.47 16.53 14.40
C ALA A 28 24.31 16.76 13.42
N CYS A 29 23.09 16.66 13.94
CA CYS A 29 21.83 17.03 13.31
C CYS A 29 21.89 18.48 12.76
N PRO A 30 21.33 18.77 11.56
CA PRO A 30 21.12 20.14 11.11
C PRO A 30 19.83 20.69 11.73
N ALA A 31 19.80 20.83 13.06
CA ALA A 31 18.71 21.48 13.78
C ALA A 31 19.27 22.24 14.99
N SER A 32 20.18 23.18 14.74
CA SER A 32 20.56 24.16 15.77
C SER A 32 20.95 25.48 15.11
N GLY A 33 19.94 26.32 14.89
CA GLY A 33 20.12 27.68 14.40
C GLY A 33 18.87 28.53 14.60
N GLY A 34 18.66 29.00 15.85
CA GLY A 34 17.83 30.18 16.14
C GLY A 34 16.46 29.95 16.81
N GLY A 35 16.40 30.20 18.12
CA GLY A 35 15.28 30.89 18.80
C GLY A 35 13.86 30.33 18.66
N GLY A 36 13.61 29.18 19.29
CA GLY A 36 12.30 28.53 19.39
C GLY A 36 12.52 27.03 19.25
N THR A 37 12.31 26.24 20.30
CA THR A 37 12.50 24.78 20.22
C THR A 37 11.46 24.21 19.27
N ALA A 38 11.82 24.09 17.99
CA ALA A 38 11.01 23.38 17.02
C ALA A 38 10.77 21.97 17.55
N PRO A 39 9.52 21.47 17.51
CA PRO A 39 9.22 20.14 17.99
C PRO A 39 10.06 19.11 17.22
N GLY A 40 10.56 18.10 17.94
CA GLY A 40 11.41 17.05 17.37
C GLY A 40 10.64 16.09 16.46
N PRO A 41 11.33 15.15 15.78
CA PRO A 41 10.68 14.18 14.91
C PRO A 41 9.62 13.35 15.64
N VAL A 42 8.51 13.07 14.96
CA VAL A 42 7.40 12.27 15.51
C VAL A 42 7.60 10.79 15.14
N PRO A 43 7.68 9.86 16.12
CA PRO A 43 7.70 8.43 15.81
C PRO A 43 6.42 8.03 15.10
N LEU A 44 6.52 7.45 13.91
CA LEU A 44 5.38 7.00 13.10
C LEU A 44 4.85 5.62 13.55
N MET A 45 5.25 5.19 14.74
CA MET A 45 4.85 3.94 15.37
C MET A 45 4.37 4.23 16.78
N GLY A 46 3.27 3.61 17.18
CA GLY A 46 2.82 3.62 18.56
C GLY A 46 1.30 3.58 18.74
N PRO A 47 0.83 3.40 19.99
CA PRO A 47 -0.59 3.14 20.28
C PRO A 47 -1.54 4.26 19.84
N ARG A 48 -1.04 5.50 19.74
CA ARG A 48 -1.87 6.66 19.36
C ARG A 48 -2.40 6.59 17.93
N PHE A 49 -1.66 5.95 17.00
CA PHE A 49 -2.10 5.76 15.62
C PHE A 49 -3.27 4.77 15.49
N HIS A 50 -3.52 3.95 16.51
CA HIS A 50 -4.60 2.96 16.52
C HIS A 50 -5.86 3.42 17.26
N THR A 51 -5.82 4.57 17.93
CA THR A 51 -6.87 5.00 18.87
C THR A 51 -7.53 6.33 18.49
N ASP A 52 -6.77 7.31 17.99
CA ASP A 52 -7.31 8.61 17.55
C ASP A 52 -6.40 9.24 16.49
N LEU A 53 -6.51 8.73 15.25
CA LEU A 53 -5.64 9.11 14.15
C LEU A 53 -5.87 10.57 13.70
N GLU A 54 -7.12 11.05 13.75
CA GLU A 54 -7.45 12.43 13.43
C GLU A 54 -6.78 13.42 14.39
N ALA A 55 -6.83 13.15 15.70
CA ALA A 55 -6.15 13.99 16.67
C ALA A 55 -4.64 13.98 16.47
N VAL A 56 -4.06 12.84 16.11
CA VAL A 56 -2.63 12.73 15.78
C VAL A 56 -2.26 13.64 14.59
N TYR A 57 -3.01 13.60 13.49
CA TYR A 57 -2.75 14.48 12.34
C TYR A 57 -2.98 15.95 12.67
N ARG A 58 -3.98 16.27 13.50
CA ARG A 58 -4.24 17.64 13.97
C ARG A 58 -3.08 18.18 14.81
N ASP A 59 -2.57 17.38 15.75
CA ASP A 59 -1.42 17.71 16.58
C ASP A 59 -0.16 17.92 15.71
N MET A 60 0.12 16.98 14.81
CA MET A 60 1.24 17.08 13.86
C MET A 60 1.17 18.36 13.02
N ARG A 61 -0.02 18.70 12.50
CA ARG A 61 -0.23 19.90 11.68
C ARG A 61 -0.02 21.18 12.48
N ARG A 62 -0.49 21.23 13.72
CA ARG A 62 -0.27 22.37 14.64
C ARG A 62 1.22 22.58 14.90
N ASP A 63 1.95 21.50 15.13
CA ASP A 63 3.32 21.55 15.65
C ASP A 63 4.37 21.69 14.53
N HIS A 64 4.14 21.11 13.35
CA HIS A 64 5.11 21.04 12.26
C HIS A 64 4.61 21.62 10.92
N GLY A 65 3.31 21.90 10.79
CA GLY A 65 2.70 22.31 9.52
C GLY A 65 2.38 21.14 8.59
N PRO A 66 2.33 21.36 7.26
CA PRO A 66 1.87 20.36 6.28
C PRO A 66 2.87 19.24 5.99
N VAL A 67 4.12 19.39 6.42
CA VAL A 67 5.20 18.42 6.23
C VAL A 67 5.88 18.19 7.58
N VAL A 68 5.89 16.93 8.02
CA VAL A 68 6.23 16.55 9.38
C VAL A 68 7.49 15.70 9.36
N PRO A 69 8.55 16.04 10.11
CA PRO A 69 9.68 15.14 10.31
C PRO A 69 9.21 13.94 11.15
N VAL A 70 9.44 12.73 10.67
CA VAL A 70 9.03 11.49 11.35
C VAL A 70 10.17 10.48 11.45
N THR A 71 10.04 9.54 12.37
CA THR A 71 10.94 8.37 12.44
C THR A 71 10.17 7.07 12.20
N LEU A 72 10.78 6.19 11.40
CA LEU A 72 10.36 4.80 11.17
C LEU A 72 11.04 3.89 12.22
N PRO A 73 10.70 2.58 12.29
CA PRO A 73 11.35 1.65 13.22
C PRO A 73 12.89 1.74 13.17
N GLY A 74 13.53 1.77 14.33
CA GLY A 74 14.99 1.96 14.42
C GLY A 74 15.44 3.42 14.21
N ASP A 75 14.57 4.39 14.49
CA ASP A 75 14.84 5.83 14.39
C ASP A 75 15.27 6.32 13.00
N VAL A 76 14.87 5.59 11.96
CA VAL A 76 15.19 5.91 10.57
C VAL A 76 14.40 7.15 10.15
N PRO A 77 15.05 8.24 9.72
CA PRO A 77 14.37 9.50 9.42
C PRO A 77 13.59 9.43 8.10
N ALA A 78 12.41 10.05 8.08
CA ALA A 78 11.61 10.29 6.89
C ALA A 78 10.77 11.57 7.05
N TRP A 79 10.10 11.98 5.97
CA TRP A 79 9.15 13.09 5.97
C TRP A 79 7.74 12.58 5.72
N LEU A 80 6.79 12.91 6.58
CA LEU A 80 5.37 12.63 6.36
C LEU A 80 4.68 13.87 5.80
N VAL A 81 4.11 13.75 4.61
CA VAL A 81 3.38 14.83 3.93
C VAL A 81 1.89 14.69 4.23
N ILE A 82 1.34 15.63 5.00
CA ILE A 82 -0.06 15.64 5.46
C ILE A 82 -0.85 16.87 4.99
N GLY A 83 -0.21 17.80 4.28
CA GLY A 83 -0.88 18.91 3.61
C GLY A 83 -1.35 18.49 2.22
N TYR A 84 -2.58 18.84 1.85
CA TYR A 84 -3.17 18.45 0.58
C TYR A 84 -2.41 19.03 -0.62
N ARG A 85 -2.00 20.31 -0.51
CA ARG A 85 -1.25 21.01 -1.57
C ARG A 85 0.15 20.43 -1.76
N GLU A 86 0.85 20.16 -0.67
CA GLU A 86 2.19 19.57 -0.69
C GLU A 86 2.15 18.14 -1.20
N LEU A 87 1.14 17.35 -0.81
CA LEU A 87 0.96 15.99 -1.32
C LEU A 87 0.70 16.02 -2.82
N TYR A 88 -0.19 16.90 -3.30
CA TYR A 88 -0.42 17.09 -4.73
C TYR A 88 0.89 17.45 -5.46
N GLN A 89 1.66 18.42 -4.96
CA GLN A 89 2.97 18.78 -5.53
C GLN A 89 3.92 17.58 -5.62
N VAL A 90 4.03 16.78 -4.55
CA VAL A 90 4.90 15.60 -4.53
C VAL A 90 4.46 14.54 -5.53
N THR A 91 3.14 14.34 -5.70
CA THR A 91 2.60 13.37 -6.65
C THR A 91 2.63 13.82 -8.10
N ALA A 92 2.56 15.13 -8.36
CA ALA A 92 2.51 15.72 -9.69
C ALA A 92 3.89 15.91 -10.34
N ASP A 93 4.97 15.90 -9.56
CA ASP A 93 6.35 16.07 -10.05
C ASP A 93 7.18 14.78 -9.89
N PRO A 94 7.05 13.82 -10.84
CA PRO A 94 7.81 12.57 -10.80
C PRO A 94 9.31 12.74 -11.10
N VAL A 95 9.75 13.94 -11.52
CA VAL A 95 11.17 14.23 -11.77
C VAL A 95 11.86 14.66 -10.47
N LEU A 96 11.20 15.53 -9.69
CA LEU A 96 11.72 15.98 -8.40
C LEU A 96 11.48 14.95 -7.29
N PHE A 97 10.35 14.25 -7.33
CA PHE A 97 9.97 13.23 -6.36
C PHE A 97 9.69 11.88 -7.03
N PRO A 98 10.68 11.24 -7.68
CA PRO A 98 10.49 9.93 -8.28
C PRO A 98 10.19 8.85 -7.24
N ARG A 99 9.60 7.75 -7.72
CA ARG A 99 9.57 6.46 -7.00
C ARG A 99 10.89 5.69 -7.22
N ASP A 100 12.02 6.34 -6.95
CA ASP A 100 13.33 5.70 -7.09
C ASP A 100 13.95 5.44 -5.72
N GLN A 101 13.70 4.24 -5.20
CA GLN A 101 14.31 3.73 -3.97
C GLN A 101 15.84 3.74 -4.04
N GLY A 102 16.46 3.71 -5.23
CA GLY A 102 17.91 3.81 -5.38
C GLY A 102 18.49 5.18 -5.00
N LEU A 103 17.65 6.20 -4.82
CA LEU A 103 18.07 7.51 -4.32
C LEU A 103 18.19 7.55 -2.80
N TRP A 104 17.63 6.56 -2.09
CA TRP A 104 17.47 6.66 -0.65
C TRP A 104 18.81 6.74 0.07
N ASN A 105 19.02 7.85 0.80
CA ASN A 105 20.28 8.15 1.48
C ASN A 105 20.50 7.37 2.79
N GLN A 106 19.58 6.47 3.15
CA GLN A 106 19.65 5.65 4.37
C GLN A 106 20.07 4.20 4.12
N TRP A 107 20.22 3.74 2.86
CA TRP A 107 20.51 2.32 2.60
C TRP A 107 21.74 1.79 3.33
N ASP A 108 22.81 2.58 3.42
CA ASP A 108 24.07 2.18 4.04
C ASP A 108 24.03 2.15 5.57
N THR A 109 23.01 2.76 6.19
CA THR A 109 22.85 2.85 7.65
C THR A 109 21.84 1.84 8.21
N LEU A 110 21.06 1.19 7.34
CA LEU A 110 20.00 0.28 7.75
C LEU A 110 20.54 -1.11 8.12
N PRO A 111 20.05 -1.71 9.23
CA PRO A 111 20.25 -3.13 9.50
C PRO A 111 19.72 -4.00 8.35
N GLU A 112 20.36 -5.14 8.09
CA GLU A 112 19.93 -6.05 7.03
C GLU A 112 18.51 -6.59 7.26
N ASP A 113 18.14 -6.78 8.53
CA ASP A 113 16.87 -7.29 9.03
C ASP A 113 15.85 -6.17 9.36
N TRP A 114 16.08 -4.94 8.86
CA TRP A 114 15.16 -3.83 9.10
C TRP A 114 13.72 -4.18 8.62
N PRO A 115 12.69 -4.07 9.49
CA PRO A 115 11.39 -4.70 9.26
C PRO A 115 10.62 -4.17 8.05
N LEU A 116 10.85 -2.91 7.65
CA LEU A 116 10.17 -2.30 6.51
C LEU A 116 10.93 -2.45 5.18
N ARG A 117 12.09 -3.12 5.19
CA ARG A 117 12.92 -3.34 4.00
C ARG A 117 12.17 -4.04 2.85
N PRO A 118 11.35 -5.08 3.09
CA PRO A 118 10.56 -5.71 2.02
C PRO A 118 9.52 -4.77 1.39
N MET A 119 8.91 -3.88 2.18
CA MET A 119 7.90 -2.93 1.71
C MET A 119 8.50 -1.84 0.81
N ILE A 120 9.69 -1.35 1.15
CA ILE A 120 10.42 -0.38 0.30
C ILE A 120 10.97 -1.07 -0.94
N GLY A 121 11.41 -2.32 -0.80
CA GLY A 121 11.89 -3.17 -1.88
C GLY A 121 13.20 -2.69 -2.50
N THR A 122 13.62 -3.42 -3.53
CA THR A 122 14.79 -3.11 -4.35
C THR A 122 14.35 -2.87 -5.79
N ARG A 123 15.27 -2.47 -6.67
CA ARG A 123 14.95 -2.30 -8.10
C ARG A 123 14.62 -3.65 -8.72
N GLN A 124 13.49 -3.70 -9.41
CA GLN A 124 12.92 -4.89 -10.04
C GLN A 124 12.17 -4.47 -11.32
N PRO A 125 12.06 -5.33 -12.34
CA PRO A 125 11.40 -4.99 -13.62
C PRO A 125 9.87 -5.02 -13.49
N SER A 126 9.32 -4.09 -12.70
CA SER A 126 7.90 -3.94 -12.41
C SER A 126 7.50 -2.48 -12.48
N VAL A 127 6.26 -2.19 -12.86
CA VAL A 127 5.68 -0.84 -12.86
C VAL A 127 5.85 -0.14 -11.51
N TYR A 128 5.90 -0.88 -10.41
CA TYR A 128 5.99 -0.29 -9.08
C TYR A 128 7.41 0.12 -8.68
N PHE A 129 8.44 -0.54 -9.23
CA PHE A 129 9.85 -0.38 -8.82
C PHE A 129 10.76 0.23 -9.90
N THR A 130 10.17 0.59 -11.04
CA THR A 130 10.85 1.25 -12.17
C THR A 130 10.51 2.73 -12.22
N VAL A 131 11.35 3.52 -12.91
CA VAL A 131 11.18 4.97 -13.08
C VAL A 131 11.48 5.41 -14.51
N GLY A 132 11.03 6.61 -14.88
CA GLY A 132 11.36 7.23 -16.17
C GLY A 132 10.81 6.46 -17.37
N GLU A 133 11.69 6.17 -18.34
CA GLU A 133 11.38 5.41 -19.56
C GLU A 133 10.84 4.02 -19.23
N GLU A 134 11.51 3.28 -18.34
CA GLU A 134 11.16 1.90 -18.02
C GLU A 134 9.79 1.81 -17.34
N HIS A 135 9.50 2.74 -16.44
CA HIS A 135 8.16 2.87 -15.85
C HIS A 135 7.10 3.13 -16.92
N ARG A 136 7.36 4.02 -17.88
CA ARG A 136 6.42 4.31 -18.98
C ARG A 136 6.16 3.07 -19.83
N ARG A 137 7.18 2.25 -20.09
CA ARG A 137 7.05 0.98 -20.83
C ARG A 137 6.12 0.00 -20.09
N HIS A 138 6.39 -0.28 -18.82
CA HIS A 138 5.53 -1.15 -18.01
C HIS A 138 4.10 -0.61 -17.87
N LEU A 139 3.96 0.71 -17.66
CA LEU A 139 2.65 1.35 -17.55
C LEU A 139 1.86 1.23 -18.86
N ALA A 140 2.49 1.39 -20.02
CA ALA A 140 1.82 1.26 -21.32
C ALA A 140 1.27 -0.16 -21.54
N MET A 141 2.04 -1.19 -21.19
CA MET A 141 1.58 -2.59 -21.23
C MET A 141 0.38 -2.81 -20.31
N ILE A 142 0.42 -2.30 -19.08
CA ILE A 142 -0.67 -2.45 -18.11
C ILE A 142 -1.93 -1.68 -18.54
N GLN A 143 -1.78 -0.44 -19.00
CA GLN A 143 -2.90 0.37 -19.50
C GLN A 143 -3.58 -0.33 -20.68
N TYR A 144 -2.78 -0.80 -21.65
CA TYR A 144 -3.29 -1.60 -22.77
C TYR A 144 -4.09 -2.82 -22.28
N ALA A 145 -3.58 -3.55 -21.28
CA ALA A 145 -4.27 -4.72 -20.77
C ALA A 145 -5.58 -4.38 -20.03
N LEU A 146 -5.60 -3.33 -19.22
CA LEU A 146 -6.77 -2.89 -18.46
C LEU A 146 -7.86 -2.30 -19.38
N GLU A 147 -7.48 -1.58 -20.43
CA GLU A 147 -8.42 -1.06 -21.44
C GLU A 147 -9.14 -2.16 -22.22
N ASN A 148 -8.54 -3.36 -22.31
CA ASN A 148 -9.12 -4.53 -22.97
C ASN A 148 -10.03 -5.38 -22.05
N VAL A 149 -10.23 -4.97 -20.79
CA VAL A 149 -11.12 -5.69 -19.87
C VAL A 149 -12.59 -5.50 -20.26
N ASP A 150 -13.33 -6.60 -20.38
CA ASP A 150 -14.78 -6.58 -20.57
C ASP A 150 -15.49 -6.11 -19.29
N GLY A 151 -15.78 -4.81 -19.21
CA GLY A 151 -16.45 -4.20 -18.06
C GLY A 151 -17.87 -4.75 -17.82
N ILE A 152 -18.60 -5.16 -18.87
CA ILE A 152 -19.96 -5.70 -18.72
C ILE A 152 -19.88 -7.12 -18.15
N GLY A 153 -19.00 -7.95 -18.70
CA GLY A 153 -18.74 -9.30 -18.20
C GLY A 153 -18.20 -9.29 -16.77
N LEU A 154 -17.32 -8.34 -16.46
CA LEU A 154 -16.80 -8.13 -15.12
C LEU A 154 -17.92 -7.80 -14.13
N ARG A 155 -18.73 -6.77 -14.41
CA ARG A 155 -19.86 -6.37 -13.55
C ARG A 155 -20.75 -7.57 -13.22
N ARG A 156 -21.18 -8.31 -14.24
CA ARG A 156 -22.02 -9.50 -14.07
C ARG A 156 -21.36 -10.56 -13.20
N THR A 157 -20.08 -10.86 -13.46
CA THR A 157 -19.36 -11.90 -12.70
C THR A 157 -19.18 -11.49 -11.23
N THR A 158 -18.90 -10.20 -10.97
CA THR A 158 -18.80 -9.66 -9.62
C THR A 158 -20.14 -9.71 -8.88
N GLU A 159 -21.25 -9.39 -9.55
CA GLU A 159 -22.61 -9.55 -8.98
C GLU A 159 -22.88 -11.03 -8.60
N GLU A 160 -22.62 -11.98 -9.51
CA GLU A 160 -22.78 -13.42 -9.24
C GLU A 160 -21.88 -13.93 -8.09
N MET A 161 -20.70 -13.35 -7.91
CA MET A 161 -19.81 -13.66 -6.78
C MET A 161 -20.32 -13.05 -5.47
N ALA A 162 -20.80 -11.80 -5.52
CA ALA A 162 -21.36 -11.11 -4.38
C ALA A 162 -22.60 -11.84 -3.84
N ASP A 163 -23.55 -12.19 -4.71
CA ASP A 163 -24.77 -12.91 -4.34
C ASP A 163 -24.45 -14.24 -3.66
N ARG A 164 -23.52 -15.02 -4.23
CA ARG A 164 -23.09 -16.31 -3.64
C ARG A 164 -22.44 -16.15 -2.26
N LEU A 165 -21.64 -15.10 -2.08
CA LEU A 165 -21.03 -14.83 -0.77
C LEU A 165 -22.10 -14.41 0.23
N ILE A 166 -23.06 -13.57 -0.16
CA ILE A 166 -24.19 -13.15 0.69
C ILE A 166 -25.04 -14.36 1.08
N ASP A 167 -25.37 -15.23 0.13
CA ASP A 167 -26.14 -16.46 0.36
C ASP A 167 -25.50 -17.38 1.41
N SER A 168 -24.17 -17.33 1.56
CA SER A 168 -23.44 -18.16 2.53
C SER A 168 -23.71 -17.77 3.99
N PHE A 169 -24.11 -16.52 4.26
CA PHE A 169 -24.34 -16.03 5.62
C PHE A 169 -25.73 -15.39 5.84
N CYS A 170 -26.52 -15.18 4.79
CA CYS A 170 -27.81 -14.47 4.90
C CYS A 170 -28.80 -15.17 5.86
N ALA A 171 -28.78 -16.50 5.93
CA ALA A 171 -29.64 -17.28 6.82
C ALA A 171 -29.26 -17.16 8.30
N ALA A 172 -27.98 -16.88 8.62
CA ALA A 172 -27.52 -16.66 9.99
C ALA A 172 -27.93 -15.28 10.52
N GLY A 173 -28.09 -14.30 9.63
CA GLY A 173 -28.46 -12.91 9.97
C GLY A 173 -27.32 -12.08 10.58
N GLU A 174 -26.13 -12.66 10.75
CA GLU A 174 -24.92 -12.01 11.24
C GLU A 174 -23.68 -12.54 10.50
N THR A 175 -22.67 -11.69 10.31
CA THR A 175 -21.39 -12.07 9.70
C THR A 175 -20.30 -11.06 10.04
N GLU A 176 -19.04 -11.48 9.94
CA GLU A 176 -17.91 -10.56 9.89
C GLU A 176 -17.67 -10.17 8.42
N ILE A 177 -18.10 -8.97 8.04
CA ILE A 177 -18.18 -8.55 6.63
C ILE A 177 -16.82 -8.53 5.93
N VAL A 178 -15.74 -8.22 6.63
CA VAL A 178 -14.42 -8.08 5.99
C VAL A 178 -13.91 -9.44 5.51
N SER A 179 -13.88 -10.43 6.39
CA SER A 179 -13.39 -11.78 6.13
C SER A 179 -14.38 -12.64 5.36
N ALA A 180 -15.69 -12.47 5.57
CA ALA A 180 -16.71 -13.30 4.91
C ALA A 180 -17.14 -12.77 3.53
N TYR A 181 -16.98 -11.47 3.26
CA TYR A 181 -17.49 -10.84 2.03
C TYR A 181 -16.44 -9.97 1.32
N ALA A 182 -15.91 -8.93 1.95
CA ALA A 182 -15.11 -7.92 1.25
C ALA A 182 -13.81 -8.50 0.68
N LYS A 183 -12.99 -9.17 1.50
CA LYS A 183 -11.75 -9.82 1.06
C LYS A 183 -12.03 -10.92 0.00
N PRO A 184 -12.95 -11.89 0.23
CA PRO A 184 -13.26 -12.90 -0.78
C PRO A 184 -13.76 -12.34 -2.10
N LEU A 185 -14.68 -11.38 -2.08
CA LEU A 185 -15.26 -10.78 -3.29
C LEU A 185 -14.19 -10.12 -4.15
N THR A 186 -13.34 -9.29 -3.53
CA THR A 186 -12.25 -8.61 -4.23
C THR A 186 -11.30 -9.62 -4.84
N LEU A 187 -10.92 -10.64 -4.08
CA LEU A 187 -9.92 -11.59 -4.53
C LEU A 187 -10.41 -12.52 -5.64
N LEU A 188 -11.64 -13.02 -5.53
CA LEU A 188 -12.27 -13.81 -6.60
C LEU A 188 -12.42 -12.98 -7.88
N THR A 189 -12.80 -11.70 -7.74
CA THR A 189 -12.92 -10.77 -8.87
C THR A 189 -11.57 -10.52 -9.53
N LEU A 190 -10.51 -10.24 -8.75
CA LEU A 190 -9.15 -10.06 -9.26
C LEU A 190 -8.63 -11.33 -9.95
N ALA A 191 -8.79 -12.49 -9.31
CA ALA A 191 -8.37 -13.77 -9.88
C ALA A 191 -8.98 -13.97 -11.28
N ARG A 192 -10.28 -13.67 -11.42
CA ARG A 192 -10.99 -13.76 -12.69
C ARG A 192 -10.45 -12.80 -13.75
N ILE A 193 -10.29 -11.51 -13.42
CA ILE A 193 -9.80 -10.47 -14.34
C ILE A 193 -8.37 -10.79 -14.80
N LEU A 194 -7.52 -11.26 -13.89
CA LEU A 194 -6.12 -11.59 -14.14
C LEU A 194 -5.94 -12.91 -14.92
N GLY A 195 -6.99 -13.72 -15.02
CA GLY A 195 -7.01 -14.93 -15.83
C GLY A 195 -6.68 -16.22 -15.08
N PHE A 196 -6.69 -16.20 -13.75
CA PHE A 196 -6.55 -17.40 -12.95
C PHE A 196 -7.70 -18.39 -13.21
N PRO A 197 -7.41 -19.70 -13.28
CA PRO A 197 -8.46 -20.70 -13.31
C PRO A 197 -9.09 -20.83 -11.92
N ASP A 198 -10.37 -21.20 -11.86
CA ASP A 198 -11.12 -21.40 -10.61
C ASP A 198 -10.44 -22.40 -9.65
N SER A 199 -9.69 -23.38 -10.20
CA SER A 199 -8.93 -24.37 -9.43
C SER A 199 -7.84 -23.76 -8.56
N ASP A 200 -7.26 -22.63 -8.98
CA ASP A 200 -6.16 -21.98 -8.28
C ASP A 200 -6.66 -20.95 -7.26
N GLY A 201 -7.97 -20.62 -7.28
CA GLY A 201 -8.60 -19.61 -6.43
C GLY A 201 -8.32 -19.80 -4.92
N PRO A 202 -8.57 -20.98 -4.31
CA PRO A 202 -8.32 -21.19 -2.90
C PRO A 202 -6.84 -21.02 -2.49
N GLU A 203 -5.93 -21.47 -3.35
CA GLU A 203 -4.48 -21.39 -3.11
C GLU A 203 -3.97 -19.94 -3.22
N LEU A 204 -4.50 -19.20 -4.20
CA LEU A 204 -4.26 -17.77 -4.38
C LEU A 204 -4.81 -16.97 -3.20
N ILE A 205 -6.03 -17.28 -2.76
CA ILE A 205 -6.68 -16.63 -1.61
C ILE A 205 -5.83 -16.75 -0.35
N ARG A 206 -5.42 -17.97 -0.04
CA ARG A 206 -4.57 -18.22 1.13
C ARG A 206 -3.25 -17.47 1.03
N SER A 207 -2.55 -17.57 -0.09
CA SER A 207 -1.22 -16.97 -0.26
C SER A 207 -1.23 -15.44 -0.13
N LEU A 208 -2.25 -14.79 -0.68
CA LEU A 208 -2.39 -13.33 -0.59
C LEU A 208 -2.88 -12.87 0.79
N THR A 209 -3.67 -13.69 1.47
CA THR A 209 -4.08 -13.42 2.86
C THR A 209 -2.89 -13.54 3.81
N ASP A 210 -2.10 -14.62 3.69
CA ASP A 210 -0.88 -14.83 4.48
C ASP A 210 0.11 -13.66 4.28
N MET A 211 0.25 -13.19 3.03
CA MET A 211 1.07 -12.02 2.70
C MET A 211 0.51 -10.73 3.30
N ALA A 212 -0.80 -10.52 3.22
CA ALA A 212 -1.47 -9.33 3.72
C ALA A 212 -1.40 -9.19 5.24
N ASP A 213 -1.51 -10.30 5.97
CA ASP A 213 -1.53 -10.29 7.44
C ASP A 213 -0.16 -9.96 8.05
N GLY A 214 0.92 -10.04 7.26
CA GLY A 214 2.27 -9.64 7.69
C GLY A 214 2.86 -10.48 8.83
N GLY A 215 2.25 -11.65 9.11
CA GLY A 215 2.66 -12.58 10.16
C GLY A 215 3.82 -13.49 9.77
N PRO A 216 4.10 -14.53 10.59
CA PRO A 216 5.19 -15.48 10.33
C PRO A 216 5.13 -16.17 8.96
N ASP A 217 3.92 -16.33 8.42
CA ASP A 217 3.68 -16.99 7.14
C ASP A 217 3.76 -16.05 5.92
N ALA A 218 3.96 -14.74 6.13
CA ALA A 218 3.93 -13.75 5.05
C ALA A 218 4.98 -14.00 3.96
N LEU A 219 6.20 -14.43 4.34
CA LEU A 219 7.25 -14.77 3.38
C LEU A 219 6.87 -16.00 2.55
N ALA A 220 6.35 -17.04 3.21
CA ALA A 220 5.90 -18.25 2.52
C ALA A 220 4.71 -17.97 1.59
N GLY A 221 3.78 -17.11 2.02
CA GLY A 221 2.67 -16.62 1.19
C GLY A 221 3.16 -15.87 -0.05
N PHE A 222 4.16 -15.00 0.10
CA PHE A 222 4.78 -14.28 -1.02
C PHE A 222 5.47 -15.20 -2.02
N GLU A 223 6.32 -16.13 -1.55
CA GLU A 223 6.99 -17.12 -2.41
C GLU A 223 5.99 -17.99 -3.16
N HIS A 224 4.93 -18.41 -2.48
CA HIS A 224 3.89 -19.20 -3.10
C HIS A 224 3.12 -18.41 -4.15
N ALA A 225 2.73 -17.16 -3.84
CA ALA A 225 2.08 -16.28 -4.80
C ALA A 225 2.96 -16.07 -6.05
N LEU A 226 4.28 -15.86 -5.90
CA LEU A 226 5.20 -15.78 -7.04
C LEU A 226 5.21 -17.05 -7.91
N ALA A 227 5.17 -18.23 -7.28
CA ALA A 227 5.07 -19.49 -8.00
C ALA A 227 3.74 -19.61 -8.77
N LEU A 228 2.62 -19.20 -8.15
CA LEU A 228 1.31 -19.15 -8.80
C LEU A 228 1.33 -18.25 -10.05
N MET A 229 1.86 -17.03 -9.91
CA MET A 229 1.98 -16.06 -11.00
C MET A 229 2.84 -16.62 -12.14
N SER A 230 3.99 -17.23 -11.82
CA SER A 230 4.88 -17.86 -12.80
C SER A 230 4.18 -18.97 -13.57
N ARG A 231 3.43 -19.85 -12.88
CA ARG A 231 2.63 -20.91 -13.53
C ARG A 231 1.57 -20.30 -14.45
N LEU A 232 0.93 -19.21 -14.03
CA LEU A 232 -0.10 -18.57 -14.82
C LEU A 232 0.46 -17.94 -16.10
N VAL A 233 1.60 -17.23 -16.02
CA VAL A 233 2.30 -16.68 -17.20
C VAL A 233 2.60 -17.79 -18.21
N ALA A 234 3.22 -18.88 -17.78
CA ALA A 234 3.55 -20.01 -18.66
C ALA A 234 2.30 -20.64 -19.31
N ARG A 235 1.18 -20.74 -18.58
CA ARG A 235 -0.10 -21.23 -19.13
C ARG A 235 -0.65 -20.27 -20.19
N LYS A 236 -0.69 -18.97 -19.91
CA LYS A 236 -1.27 -17.98 -20.83
C LYS A 236 -0.44 -17.74 -22.09
N GLN A 237 0.87 -17.96 -22.04
CA GLN A 237 1.71 -17.96 -23.24
C GLN A 237 1.30 -19.03 -24.28
N THR A 238 0.75 -20.16 -23.83
CA THR A 238 0.33 -21.26 -24.72
C THR A 238 -1.18 -21.31 -24.95
N ALA A 239 -1.97 -20.76 -24.02
CA ALA A 239 -3.42 -20.72 -24.06
C ALA A 239 -3.94 -19.35 -23.58
N PRO A 240 -3.84 -18.30 -24.41
CA PRO A 240 -4.35 -16.97 -24.08
C PRO A 240 -5.88 -16.97 -23.97
N GLY A 241 -6.40 -16.08 -23.12
CA GLY A 241 -7.83 -15.89 -22.90
C GLY A 241 -8.24 -14.42 -22.85
N PRO A 242 -9.52 -14.12 -22.61
CA PRO A 242 -10.02 -12.76 -22.44
C PRO A 242 -9.73 -12.26 -21.01
N ASP A 243 -8.46 -12.07 -20.68
CA ASP A 243 -7.98 -11.65 -19.36
C ASP A 243 -6.78 -10.68 -19.45
N VAL A 244 -6.54 -9.96 -18.36
CA VAL A 244 -5.48 -8.94 -18.28
C VAL A 244 -4.11 -9.52 -18.59
N LEU A 245 -3.78 -10.70 -18.07
CA LEU A 245 -2.45 -11.28 -18.32
C LEU A 245 -2.26 -11.64 -19.80
N SER A 246 -3.28 -12.21 -20.44
CA SER A 246 -3.24 -12.50 -21.87
C SER A 246 -3.12 -11.23 -22.71
N ALA A 247 -3.78 -10.14 -22.31
CA ALA A 247 -3.63 -8.84 -22.96
C ALA A 247 -2.24 -8.23 -22.73
N MET A 248 -1.65 -8.38 -21.53
CA MET A 248 -0.25 -7.99 -21.27
C MET A 248 0.70 -8.75 -22.20
N LEU A 249 0.53 -10.07 -22.35
CA LEU A 249 1.34 -10.91 -23.23
C LEU A 249 1.16 -10.57 -24.73
N ALA A 250 0.01 -10.01 -25.11
CA ALA A 250 -0.29 -9.58 -26.48
C ALA A 250 0.18 -8.14 -26.76
N HIS A 251 0.73 -7.43 -25.78
CA HIS A 251 1.24 -6.08 -25.96
C HIS A 251 2.40 -6.08 -27.00
N PRO A 252 2.50 -5.08 -27.89
CA PRO A 252 3.49 -5.11 -28.99
C PRO A 252 4.96 -5.10 -28.54
N GLU A 253 5.22 -4.56 -27.35
CA GLU A 253 6.55 -4.56 -26.76
C GLU A 253 6.77 -5.81 -25.91
N GLU A 254 7.91 -6.48 -26.14
CA GLU A 254 8.26 -7.70 -25.40
C GLU A 254 8.85 -7.37 -24.03
N PHE A 255 8.38 -8.12 -23.02
CA PHE A 255 8.91 -8.13 -21.67
C PHE A 255 9.40 -9.53 -21.30
N THR A 256 10.27 -9.62 -20.30
CA THR A 256 10.71 -10.91 -19.77
C THR A 256 9.59 -11.59 -18.96
N ASP A 257 9.65 -12.91 -18.82
CA ASP A 257 8.72 -13.65 -17.94
C ASP A 257 8.72 -13.09 -16.51
N GLU A 258 9.89 -12.75 -16.00
CA GLU A 258 10.05 -12.11 -14.69
C GLU A 258 9.28 -10.77 -14.61
N ALA A 259 9.38 -9.94 -15.66
CA ALA A 259 8.64 -8.69 -15.71
C ALA A 259 7.12 -8.93 -15.72
N TYR A 260 6.61 -9.90 -16.48
CA TYR A 260 5.19 -10.24 -16.45
C TYR A 260 4.74 -10.69 -15.05
N VAL A 261 5.51 -11.57 -14.41
CA VAL A 261 5.23 -12.07 -13.05
C VAL A 261 5.19 -10.93 -12.03
N LEU A 262 6.17 -10.03 -12.05
CA LEU A 262 6.27 -8.95 -11.07
C LEU A 262 5.27 -7.82 -11.30
N ASN A 263 4.86 -7.57 -12.55
CA ASN A 263 3.75 -6.65 -12.84
C ASN A 263 2.41 -7.26 -12.40
N LEU A 264 2.22 -8.57 -12.61
CA LEU A 264 1.03 -9.27 -12.17
C LEU A 264 0.91 -9.29 -10.63
N MET A 265 2.02 -9.49 -9.93
CA MET A 265 2.10 -9.34 -8.47
C MET A 265 1.73 -7.91 -8.04
N ALA A 266 2.28 -6.88 -8.71
CA ALA A 266 1.97 -5.49 -8.39
C ALA A 266 0.48 -5.16 -8.57
N LEU A 267 -0.15 -5.61 -9.67
CA LEU A 267 -1.58 -5.43 -9.91
C LEU A 267 -2.44 -6.13 -8.86
N THR A 268 -2.06 -7.36 -8.49
CA THR A 268 -2.78 -8.15 -7.48
C THR A 268 -2.72 -7.47 -6.11
N SER A 269 -1.53 -7.07 -5.66
CA SER A 269 -1.34 -6.43 -4.36
C SER A 269 -2.01 -5.06 -4.30
N ALA A 270 -1.89 -4.23 -5.35
CA ALA A 270 -2.51 -2.91 -5.39
C ALA A 270 -4.04 -2.98 -5.48
N GLY A 271 -4.60 -3.98 -6.15
CA GLY A 271 -6.03 -4.15 -6.31
C GLY A 271 -6.72 -4.83 -5.13
N PHE A 272 -6.00 -5.57 -4.28
CA PHE A 272 -6.61 -6.43 -3.26
C PHE A 272 -7.03 -5.67 -1.99
N LEU A 273 -6.11 -5.42 -1.06
CA LEU A 273 -6.45 -4.87 0.25
C LEU A 273 -7.14 -3.52 0.18
N PRO A 274 -6.66 -2.53 -0.61
CA PRO A 274 -7.34 -1.22 -0.66
C PRO A 274 -8.78 -1.32 -1.12
N THR A 275 -9.09 -2.20 -2.08
CA THR A 275 -10.47 -2.39 -2.57
C THR A 275 -11.33 -3.11 -1.53
N ALA A 276 -10.80 -4.13 -0.84
CA ALA A 276 -11.53 -4.83 0.21
C ALA A 276 -11.85 -3.90 1.40
N ASP A 277 -10.87 -3.10 1.83
CA ASP A 277 -11.05 -2.11 2.90
C ASP A 277 -12.03 -1.02 2.47
N TRP A 278 -12.00 -0.60 1.20
CA TRP A 278 -12.97 0.35 0.66
C TRP A 278 -14.40 -0.17 0.73
N ILE A 279 -14.61 -1.44 0.35
CA ILE A 279 -15.92 -2.11 0.46
C ILE A 279 -16.36 -2.16 1.93
N GLY A 280 -15.48 -2.61 2.83
CA GLY A 280 -15.78 -2.72 4.26
C GLY A 280 -16.16 -1.38 4.88
N ASN A 281 -15.35 -0.34 4.65
CA ASN A 281 -15.59 1.00 5.15
C ASN A 281 -16.87 1.62 4.56
N SER A 282 -17.18 1.35 3.28
CA SER A 282 -18.42 1.81 2.65
C SER A 282 -19.65 1.15 3.25
N VAL A 283 -19.61 -0.15 3.47
CA VAL A 283 -20.69 -0.89 4.15
C VAL A 283 -20.87 -0.38 5.58
N ARG A 284 -19.76 -0.18 6.32
CA ARG A 284 -19.80 0.41 7.67
C ARG A 284 -20.49 1.77 7.64
N LEU A 285 -20.04 2.69 6.80
CA LEU A 285 -20.62 4.04 6.69
C LEU A 285 -22.12 3.97 6.37
N MET A 286 -22.51 3.15 5.40
CA MET A 286 -23.92 2.97 5.02
C MET A 286 -24.79 2.39 6.14
N LEU A 287 -24.23 1.60 7.05
CA LEU A 287 -24.97 0.99 8.16
C LEU A 287 -24.97 1.85 9.44
N THR A 288 -23.97 2.70 9.64
CA THR A 288 -23.78 3.45 10.89
C THR A 288 -24.11 4.95 10.80
N ASP A 289 -24.15 5.52 9.60
CA ASP A 289 -24.43 6.94 9.38
C ASP A 289 -25.85 7.14 8.82
N ASP A 290 -26.70 7.84 9.58
CA ASP A 290 -28.10 8.11 9.23
C ASP A 290 -28.26 8.81 7.87
N ARG A 291 -27.26 9.57 7.40
CA ARG A 291 -27.28 10.23 6.08
C ARG A 291 -27.35 9.21 4.94
N PHE A 292 -26.71 8.05 5.13
CA PHE A 292 -26.60 6.98 4.13
C PHE A 292 -27.50 5.78 4.44
N ALA A 293 -27.77 5.48 5.71
CA ALA A 293 -28.60 4.36 6.13
C ALA A 293 -30.05 4.46 5.62
N VAL A 294 -30.57 5.69 5.51
CA VAL A 294 -31.91 5.92 4.94
C VAL A 294 -31.94 5.58 3.43
N SER A 295 -30.79 5.55 2.73
CA SER A 295 -30.72 5.23 1.28
C SER A 295 -31.18 3.82 0.95
N LEU A 296 -30.97 2.86 1.85
CA LEU A 296 -31.46 1.48 1.73
C LEU A 296 -33.01 1.40 1.71
N THR A 297 -33.69 2.46 2.15
CA THR A 297 -35.15 2.58 2.25
C THR A 297 -35.75 3.79 1.52
N GLY A 298 -34.96 4.56 0.75
CA GLY A 298 -35.43 5.73 -0.02
C GLY A 298 -34.76 7.09 0.30
N GLY A 299 -33.55 7.09 0.82
CA GLY A 299 -32.79 8.26 1.29
C GLY A 299 -32.19 9.18 0.22
N ARG A 300 -31.58 10.27 0.71
CA ARG A 300 -31.08 11.41 -0.09
C ARG A 300 -29.72 11.20 -0.75
N HIS A 301 -28.90 10.27 -0.23
CA HIS A 301 -27.56 9.99 -0.73
C HIS A 301 -27.45 8.57 -1.31
N SER A 302 -26.68 8.40 -2.39
CA SER A 302 -26.53 7.17 -3.15
C SER A 302 -25.32 6.32 -2.70
N ILE A 303 -25.28 5.04 -3.08
CA ILE A 303 -24.12 4.15 -2.84
C ILE A 303 -22.81 4.76 -3.36
N PRO A 304 -22.74 5.29 -4.60
CA PRO A 304 -21.54 5.98 -5.08
C PRO A 304 -21.08 7.15 -4.21
N GLU A 305 -22.01 7.91 -3.63
CA GLU A 305 -21.66 9.02 -2.73
C GLU A 305 -21.06 8.52 -1.42
N ALA A 306 -21.60 7.43 -0.84
CA ALA A 306 -21.03 6.78 0.35
C ALA A 306 -19.61 6.29 0.07
N MET A 307 -19.41 5.61 -1.06
CA MET A 307 -18.09 5.13 -1.48
C MET A 307 -17.10 6.29 -1.65
N ASN A 308 -17.53 7.41 -2.24
CA ASN A 308 -16.68 8.59 -2.39
C ASN A 308 -16.36 9.28 -1.04
N GLU A 309 -17.33 9.37 -0.12
CA GLU A 309 -17.10 9.90 1.23
C GLU A 309 -16.02 9.09 1.96
N VAL A 310 -16.07 7.76 1.87
CA VAL A 310 -15.04 6.89 2.46
C VAL A 310 -13.65 7.20 1.92
N LEU A 311 -13.50 7.50 0.62
CA LEU A 311 -12.19 7.85 0.07
C LEU A 311 -11.62 9.13 0.69
N TRP A 312 -12.47 10.05 1.17
CA TRP A 312 -12.04 11.26 1.86
C TRP A 312 -11.81 11.00 3.36
N GLU A 313 -12.82 10.48 4.05
CA GLU A 313 -12.87 10.45 5.51
C GLU A 313 -12.18 9.20 6.10
N ASP A 314 -12.20 8.07 5.40
CA ASP A 314 -11.70 6.78 5.89
C ASP A 314 -10.98 6.01 4.77
N THR A 315 -10.01 6.69 4.15
CA THR A 315 -9.30 6.19 2.96
C THR A 315 -8.68 4.80 3.23
N PRO A 316 -8.87 3.82 2.34
CA PRO A 316 -8.28 2.48 2.50
C PRO A 316 -6.75 2.49 2.63
N THR A 317 -6.09 3.48 2.02
CA THR A 317 -4.64 3.68 2.15
C THR A 317 -4.38 4.92 2.97
N GLN A 318 -3.88 4.72 4.19
CA GLN A 318 -3.63 5.79 5.15
C GLN A 318 -2.31 6.51 4.87
N ILE A 319 -1.22 5.75 4.74
CA ILE A 319 0.12 6.25 4.45
C ILE A 319 0.73 5.39 3.35
N LEU A 320 1.20 6.03 2.28
CA LEU A 320 1.90 5.36 1.19
C LEU A 320 3.36 5.81 1.15
N ALA A 321 4.30 4.87 1.38
CA ALA A 321 5.71 5.13 1.20
C ALA A 321 6.09 5.20 -0.29
N GLY A 322 7.28 5.74 -0.59
CA GLY A 322 7.93 5.55 -1.88
C GLY A 322 7.98 6.77 -2.79
N ARG A 323 8.27 7.94 -2.21
CA ARG A 323 8.76 9.10 -2.95
C ARG A 323 10.10 9.50 -2.36
N TRP A 324 11.04 9.91 -3.20
CA TRP A 324 12.36 10.36 -2.76
C TRP A 324 12.73 11.66 -3.42
N ALA A 325 13.37 12.58 -2.70
CA ALA A 325 13.84 13.82 -3.29
C ALA A 325 15.05 13.57 -4.21
N ALA A 326 14.92 13.88 -5.50
CA ALA A 326 16.00 13.72 -6.48
C ALA A 326 17.17 14.71 -6.25
N ARG A 327 16.90 15.83 -5.58
CA ARG A 327 17.85 16.89 -5.21
C ARG A 327 17.33 17.65 -4.00
N ASP A 328 18.21 18.42 -3.36
CA ASP A 328 17.83 19.34 -2.30
C ASP A 328 16.71 20.28 -2.78
N THR A 329 15.66 20.40 -1.98
CA THR A 329 14.47 21.19 -2.33
C THR A 329 13.76 21.73 -1.09
N ARG A 330 12.75 22.57 -1.29
CA ARG A 330 11.91 23.14 -0.24
C ARG A 330 10.49 22.58 -0.39
N LEU A 331 9.90 22.12 0.71
CA LEU A 331 8.52 21.62 0.77
C LEU A 331 7.92 21.93 2.14
N GLY A 332 6.72 22.51 2.20
CA GLY A 332 6.03 22.76 3.47
C GLY A 332 6.82 23.57 4.51
N GLY A 333 7.68 24.50 4.08
CA GLY A 333 8.55 25.28 4.97
C GLY A 333 9.86 24.59 5.39
N HIS A 334 10.04 23.32 5.04
CA HIS A 334 11.23 22.52 5.35
C HIS A 334 12.18 22.43 4.17
N THR A 335 13.45 22.15 4.47
CA THR A 335 14.46 21.78 3.48
C THR A 335 14.54 20.26 3.44
N ILE A 336 14.21 19.68 2.30
CA ILE A 336 14.25 18.24 2.06
C ILE A 336 15.55 17.93 1.34
N ALA A 337 16.41 17.11 1.92
CA ALA A 337 17.71 16.79 1.34
C ALA A 337 17.56 15.74 0.22
N ARG A 338 18.51 15.74 -0.72
CA ARG A 338 18.59 14.68 -1.74
C ARG A 338 18.59 13.30 -1.08
N GLY A 339 17.74 12.43 -1.59
CA GLY A 339 17.59 11.06 -1.14
C GLY A 339 16.71 10.89 0.10
N ASP A 340 16.18 11.96 0.68
CA ASP A 340 15.21 11.85 1.77
C ASP A 340 13.94 11.16 1.28
N MET A 341 13.41 10.24 2.10
CA MET A 341 12.14 9.56 1.85
C MET A 341 10.98 10.46 2.26
N LEU A 342 9.98 10.55 1.39
CA LEU A 342 8.69 11.16 1.66
C LEU A 342 7.61 10.07 1.70
N LEU A 343 6.88 10.04 2.81
CA LEU A 343 5.69 9.24 3.04
C LEU A 343 4.46 10.11 2.72
N LEU A 344 3.57 9.58 1.90
CA LEU A 344 2.34 10.24 1.51
C LEU A 344 1.27 9.94 2.56
N GLY A 345 1.03 10.87 3.48
CA GLY A 345 -0.01 10.75 4.49
C GLY A 345 -1.37 11.11 3.91
N LEU A 346 -1.94 10.19 3.12
CA LEU A 346 -3.19 10.40 2.39
C LEU A 346 -4.36 10.75 3.32
N ALA A 347 -4.54 10.03 4.42
CA ALA A 347 -5.59 10.35 5.40
C ALA A 347 -5.38 11.73 6.04
N GLY A 348 -4.12 12.06 6.39
CA GLY A 348 -3.77 13.37 6.91
C GLY A 348 -4.09 14.49 5.90
N ALA A 349 -3.77 14.29 4.63
CA ALA A 349 -4.01 15.23 3.54
C ALA A 349 -5.49 15.37 3.18
N ASN A 350 -6.26 14.28 3.19
CA ASN A 350 -7.70 14.32 2.98
C ASN A 350 -8.40 15.06 4.11
N GLY A 351 -7.95 14.91 5.36
CA GLY A 351 -8.43 15.69 6.50
C GLY A 351 -7.87 17.12 6.60
N ASP A 352 -7.15 17.62 5.58
CA ASP A 352 -6.62 18.99 5.57
C ASP A 352 -7.76 20.00 5.43
N PRO A 353 -7.97 20.92 6.40
CA PRO A 353 -9.01 21.94 6.29
C PRO A 353 -8.91 22.77 5.01
N ALA A 354 -7.71 22.97 4.46
CA ALA A 354 -7.51 23.72 3.23
C ALA A 354 -8.13 23.04 1.99
N ALA A 355 -8.29 21.71 2.00
CA ALA A 355 -8.92 20.94 0.93
C ALA A 355 -10.46 21.08 0.94
N HIS A 356 -11.04 21.29 2.13
CA HIS A 356 -12.48 21.37 2.37
C HIS A 356 -13.04 22.79 2.32
N THR A 357 -12.18 23.82 2.28
CA THR A 357 -12.63 25.18 2.00
C THR A 357 -13.14 25.24 0.56
N PRO A 358 -14.43 25.53 0.30
CA PRO A 358 -14.90 25.77 -1.05
C PRO A 358 -14.03 26.88 -1.64
N HIS A 359 -13.53 26.66 -2.85
CA HIS A 359 -12.85 27.69 -3.61
C HIS A 359 -13.83 28.85 -3.72
N SER A 360 -13.67 29.89 -2.89
CA SER A 360 -14.41 31.12 -3.03
C SER A 360 -14.24 31.54 -4.48
N ALA A 361 -15.31 31.47 -5.26
CA ALA A 361 -15.29 31.85 -6.66
C ALA A 361 -14.74 33.27 -6.75
N ASN A 362 -13.50 33.39 -7.23
CA ASN A 362 -12.94 34.65 -7.66
C ASN A 362 -13.64 35.01 -8.97
N GLY A 363 -14.43 36.09 -8.95
CA GLY A 363 -14.98 36.74 -10.15
C GLY A 363 -16.40 37.24 -9.94
#